data_AF-A0A7V6WFG7-F1
#
_entry.id   AF-A0A7V6WFG7-F1
#
_cell.length_a   1.000
_cell.length_b   1.000
_cell.length_c   1.000
_cell.angle_alpha   90.00
_cell.angle_beta   90.00
_cell.angle_gamma   90.00
#
_symmetry.space_group_name_H-M   'P 1'
#
loop_
_entity.id
_entity.type
_entity.pdbx_description
1 polymer ?
#
loop_
_entity_poly.entity_id
_entity_poly.type
_entity_poly.pdbx_seq_one_letter_code
_entity_poly.pdbx_strand_id
1 'polypeptide(L)'
;MARPFKWRRVERLPAVTYFKPVGIPLRELEEVVLLVEEMEALRLKDHLSLEQEACAQRMEISRPTFQRILTSARTKIVETLVEGKALRIEGGNYELAQQRLRCKRCGHEWEALPAANASGAECPACRRQKPSDGGKGPGPGKPWRGRGGHGRD
;
A
#
# COMPACT_ATOMS: atom_id res chain seq x y z
N MET A 1 -25.62 5.13 -27.19
CA MET A 1 -25.39 4.06 -26.20
C MET A 1 -24.19 4.49 -25.35
N ALA A 2 -24.33 4.61 -24.02
CA ALA A 2 -23.22 5.01 -23.16
C ALA A 2 -22.11 3.95 -23.25
N ARG A 3 -20.87 4.37 -23.52
CA ARG A 3 -19.73 3.45 -23.61
C ARG A 3 -19.60 2.73 -22.25
N PRO A 4 -19.49 1.40 -22.21
CA PRO A 4 -19.32 0.67 -20.97
C PRO A 4 -18.16 1.25 -20.14
N PHE A 5 -18.41 1.46 -18.85
CA PHE A 5 -17.40 1.94 -17.91
C PHE A 5 -16.25 0.92 -17.84
N LYS A 6 -15.01 1.41 -17.97
CA LYS A 6 -13.81 0.59 -17.76
C LYS A 6 -13.24 0.93 -16.39
N TRP A 7 -13.21 -0.07 -15.51
CA TRP A 7 -12.48 -0.02 -14.25
C TRP A 7 -10.98 0.13 -14.54
N ARG A 8 -10.29 0.99 -13.80
CA ARG A 8 -8.83 1.10 -13.86
C ARG A 8 -8.18 0.39 -12.69
N ARG A 9 -7.06 -0.26 -12.93
CA ARG A 9 -6.32 -0.94 -11.87
C ARG A 9 -5.52 0.07 -11.03
N VAL A 10 -5.61 -0.04 -9.71
CA VAL A 10 -4.88 0.78 -8.73
C VAL A 10 -4.10 -0.13 -7.79
N GLU A 11 -2.77 0.04 -7.72
CA GLU A 11 -1.93 -0.83 -6.90
C GLU A 11 -1.89 -0.42 -5.42
N ARG A 12 -2.13 0.87 -5.13
CA ARG A 12 -1.99 1.43 -3.80
C ARG A 12 -3.03 2.53 -3.54
N LEU A 13 -3.74 2.41 -2.42
CA LEU A 13 -4.57 3.50 -1.91
C LEU A 13 -3.71 4.57 -1.20
N PRO A 14 -4.11 5.85 -1.30
CA PRO A 14 -3.46 6.92 -0.53
C PRO A 14 -3.74 6.72 0.97
N ALA A 15 -2.69 6.82 1.79
CA ALA A 15 -2.83 6.78 3.25
C ALA A 15 -3.44 8.07 3.82
N VAL A 16 -3.21 9.19 3.12
CA VAL A 16 -3.77 10.51 3.44
C VAL A 16 -4.65 10.94 2.28
N THR A 17 -5.91 11.19 2.54
CA THR A 17 -6.92 11.53 1.53
C THR A 17 -7.31 13.00 1.55
N TYR A 18 -6.70 13.83 2.39
CA TYR A 18 -7.11 15.21 2.55
C TYR A 18 -5.90 16.13 2.80
N PHE A 19 -5.79 17.19 2.02
CA PHE A 19 -4.76 18.24 2.13
C PHE A 19 -5.43 19.61 2.10
N LYS A 20 -4.89 20.58 2.84
CA LYS A 20 -5.37 21.96 2.85
C LYS A 20 -4.25 22.93 3.24
N PRO A 21 -4.34 24.22 2.85
CA PRO A 21 -3.46 25.24 3.40
C PRO A 21 -3.61 25.37 4.93
N VAL A 22 -2.50 25.70 5.58
CA VAL A 22 -2.47 25.98 7.01
C VAL A 22 -3.12 27.34 7.31
N GLY A 23 -3.73 27.48 8.49
CA GLY A 23 -4.28 28.77 8.96
C GLY A 23 -5.68 29.12 8.46
N ILE A 24 -6.22 28.43 7.44
CA ILE A 24 -7.58 28.68 6.92
C ILE A 24 -8.54 27.56 7.36
N PRO A 25 -9.68 27.89 8.00
CA PRO A 25 -10.71 26.92 8.34
C PRO A 25 -11.27 26.22 7.11
N LEU A 26 -11.57 24.92 7.22
CA LEU A 26 -11.95 24.14 6.04
C LEU A 26 -13.27 24.61 5.39
N ARG A 27 -14.23 25.06 6.21
CA ARG A 27 -15.52 25.59 5.74
C ARG A 27 -15.41 26.85 4.87
N GLU A 28 -14.24 27.49 4.85
CA GLU A 28 -13.94 28.70 4.09
C GLU A 28 -13.15 28.39 2.81
N LEU A 29 -12.80 27.12 2.56
CA LEU A 29 -12.03 26.70 1.41
C LEU A 29 -12.94 26.03 0.37
N GLU A 30 -12.71 26.37 -0.90
CA GLU A 30 -13.18 25.55 -2.01
C GLU A 30 -12.37 24.24 -2.04
N GLU A 31 -13.01 23.16 -2.50
CA GLU A 31 -12.40 21.83 -2.60
C GLU A 31 -12.22 21.40 -4.06
N VAL A 32 -11.03 20.86 -4.35
CA VAL A 32 -10.76 20.10 -5.57
C VAL A 32 -10.76 18.62 -5.23
N VAL A 33 -11.55 17.83 -5.97
CA VAL A 33 -11.59 16.38 -5.81
C VAL A 33 -10.66 15.69 -6.79
N LEU A 34 -9.61 15.05 -6.28
CA LEU A 34 -8.72 14.17 -7.01
C LEU A 34 -9.23 12.72 -6.91
N LEU A 35 -9.45 12.07 -8.05
CA LEU A 35 -9.91 10.68 -8.06
C LEU A 35 -8.79 9.73 -7.65
N VAL A 36 -9.13 8.56 -7.11
CA VAL A 36 -8.12 7.57 -6.70
C VAL A 36 -7.26 7.11 -7.89
N GLU A 37 -7.85 6.92 -9.06
CA GLU A 37 -7.15 6.60 -10.31
C GLU A 37 -6.23 7.73 -10.80
N GLU A 38 -6.57 8.99 -10.51
CA GLU A 38 -5.73 10.15 -10.82
C GLU A 38 -4.51 10.20 -9.91
N MET A 39 -4.71 9.92 -8.61
CA MET A 39 -3.62 9.81 -7.65
C MET A 39 -2.66 8.68 -8.00
N GLU A 40 -3.17 7.52 -8.44
CA GLU A 40 -2.34 6.41 -8.91
C GLU A 40 -1.52 6.79 -10.15
N ALA A 41 -2.12 7.52 -11.10
CA ALA A 41 -1.41 7.97 -12.29
C ALA A 41 -0.24 8.92 -11.93
N LEU A 42 -0.46 9.87 -11.02
CA LEU A 42 0.59 10.74 -10.47
C LEU A 42 1.67 9.92 -9.76
N ARG A 43 1.28 8.92 -8.95
CA ARG A 43 2.24 8.05 -8.26
C ARG A 43 3.12 7.29 -9.24
N LEU A 44 2.55 6.68 -10.28
CA LEU A 44 3.30 5.89 -11.25
C LEU A 44 4.21 6.78 -12.10
N LYS A 45 3.70 7.90 -12.61
CA LYS A 45 4.46 8.74 -13.55
C LYS A 45 5.39 9.71 -12.86
N ASP A 46 4.90 10.46 -11.88
CA ASP A 46 5.60 11.60 -11.32
C ASP A 46 6.38 11.24 -10.05
N HIS A 47 5.90 10.28 -9.25
CA HIS A 47 6.62 9.83 -8.05
C HIS A 47 7.58 8.66 -8.29
N LEU A 48 7.17 7.66 -9.10
CA LEU A 48 8.03 6.51 -9.44
C LEU A 48 8.77 6.67 -10.77
N SER A 49 8.55 7.77 -11.48
CA SER A 49 9.25 8.12 -12.73
C SER A 49 9.19 7.03 -13.80
N LEU A 50 8.09 6.28 -13.88
CA LEU A 50 7.94 5.21 -14.87
C LEU A 50 7.65 5.76 -16.28
N GLU A 51 7.96 4.95 -17.29
CA GLU A 51 7.58 5.25 -18.67
C GLU A 51 6.07 5.20 -18.85
N GLN A 52 5.54 6.04 -19.77
CA GLN A 52 4.09 6.18 -19.96
C GLN A 52 3.44 4.84 -20.36
N GLU A 53 4.14 4.06 -21.18
CA GLU A 53 3.71 2.72 -21.56
C GLU A 53 3.55 1.81 -20.33
N ALA A 54 4.55 1.77 -19.46
CA ALA A 54 4.53 0.95 -18.24
C ALA A 54 3.44 1.41 -17.26
N CYS A 55 3.18 2.72 -17.17
CA CYS A 55 2.09 3.24 -16.34
C CYS A 55 0.72 2.78 -16.86
N ALA A 56 0.49 2.91 -18.17
CA ALA A 56 -0.75 2.50 -18.81
C ALA A 56 -1.01 0.99 -18.65
N GLN A 57 0.05 0.17 -18.79
CA GLN A 57 0.00 -1.27 -18.56
C GLN A 57 -0.35 -1.62 -17.11
N ARG A 58 0.28 -0.99 -16.12
CA ARG A 58 -0.01 -1.24 -14.68
C ARG A 58 -1.44 -0.90 -14.28
N MET A 59 -2.00 0.15 -14.89
CA MET A 59 -3.38 0.59 -14.70
C MET A 59 -4.39 -0.14 -15.59
N GLU A 60 -3.94 -1.06 -16.46
CA GLU A 60 -4.76 -1.85 -17.40
C GLU A 60 -5.62 -0.98 -18.34
N ILE A 61 -5.03 0.11 -18.83
CA ILE A 61 -5.68 1.06 -19.75
C ILE A 61 -4.79 1.37 -20.95
N SER A 62 -5.38 1.96 -22.00
CA SER A 62 -4.61 2.42 -23.15
C SER A 62 -3.78 3.67 -22.81
N ARG A 63 -2.65 3.88 -23.51
CA ARG A 63 -1.80 5.06 -23.32
C ARG A 63 -2.55 6.41 -23.46
N PRO A 64 -3.49 6.59 -24.40
CA PRO A 64 -4.26 7.83 -24.49
C PRO A 64 -5.19 8.05 -23.29
N THR A 65 -5.79 6.97 -22.76
CA THR A 65 -6.60 7.05 -21.54
C THR A 65 -5.73 7.42 -20.33
N PHE A 66 -4.55 6.80 -20.21
CA PHE A 66 -3.60 7.15 -19.15
C PHE A 66 -3.19 8.62 -19.23
N GLN A 67 -2.84 9.11 -20.41
CA GLN A 67 -2.47 10.52 -20.62
C GLN A 67 -3.59 11.47 -20.20
N ARG A 68 -4.85 11.16 -20.55
CA ARG A 68 -6.01 11.96 -20.13
C ARG A 68 -6.18 12.02 -18.62
N ILE A 69 -6.03 10.88 -17.93
CA ILE A 69 -6.11 10.80 -16.47
C ILE A 69 -4.99 11.62 -15.85
N LEU A 70 -3.74 11.43 -16.32
CA LEU A 70 -2.59 12.16 -15.80
C LEU A 70 -2.71 13.68 -16.00
N THR A 71 -3.16 14.13 -17.17
CA THR A 71 -3.40 15.56 -17.44
C THR A 71 -4.46 16.12 -16.50
N SER A 72 -5.60 15.43 -16.34
CA SER A 72 -6.66 15.83 -15.40
C SER A 72 -6.14 15.94 -13.97
N ALA A 73 -5.37 14.94 -13.52
CA ALA A 73 -4.75 14.91 -12.21
C ALA A 73 -3.82 16.11 -11.98
N ARG A 74 -2.92 16.39 -12.94
CA ARG A 74 -1.98 17.51 -12.85
C ARG A 74 -2.69 18.87 -12.83
N THR A 75 -3.73 19.05 -13.66
CA THR A 75 -4.54 20.27 -13.64
C THR A 75 -5.13 20.52 -12.26
N LYS A 76 -5.73 19.50 -11.65
CA LYS A 76 -6.32 19.61 -10.29
C LYS A 76 -5.30 19.93 -9.22
N ILE A 77 -4.11 19.31 -9.27
CA ILE A 77 -3.02 19.62 -8.35
C ILE A 77 -2.57 21.08 -8.53
N VAL A 78 -2.36 21.52 -9.76
CA VAL A 78 -1.94 22.90 -10.05
C VAL A 78 -3.01 23.90 -9.61
N GLU A 79 -4.28 23.67 -9.91
CA GLU A 79 -5.41 24.49 -9.45
C GLU A 79 -5.40 24.62 -7.92
N THR A 80 -5.28 23.49 -7.22
CA THR A 80 -5.22 23.48 -5.74
C THR A 80 -4.10 24.37 -5.22
N LEU A 81 -2.91 24.26 -5.80
CA LEU A 81 -1.73 24.98 -5.33
C LEU A 81 -1.76 26.47 -5.69
N VAL A 82 -2.27 26.82 -6.88
CA VAL A 82 -2.34 28.21 -7.37
C VAL A 82 -3.45 28.99 -6.67
N GLU A 83 -4.61 28.37 -6.48
CA GLU A 83 -5.80 29.04 -5.93
C GLU A 83 -5.91 28.87 -4.41
N GLY A 84 -5.05 28.06 -3.79
CA GLY A 84 -5.05 27.84 -2.34
C GLY A 84 -6.24 27.00 -1.86
N LYS A 85 -6.74 26.09 -2.69
CA LYS A 85 -7.90 25.23 -2.37
C LYS A 85 -7.51 24.05 -1.47
N ALA A 86 -8.51 23.43 -0.87
CA ALA A 86 -8.35 22.12 -0.26
C ALA A 86 -8.36 21.03 -1.34
N LEU A 87 -7.58 19.97 -1.15
CA LEU A 87 -7.54 18.79 -2.03
C LEU A 87 -8.07 17.58 -1.27
N ARG A 88 -9.14 16.99 -1.77
CA ARG A 88 -9.69 15.73 -1.26
C ARG A 88 -9.50 14.62 -2.28
N ILE A 89 -8.98 13.48 -1.84
CA ILE A 89 -8.81 12.29 -2.68
C ILE A 89 -9.97 11.33 -2.41
N GLU A 90 -10.88 11.19 -3.37
CA GLU A 90 -12.08 10.36 -3.22
C GLU A 90 -12.64 9.89 -4.56
N GLY A 91 -13.37 8.78 -4.54
CA GLY A 91 -14.13 8.29 -5.69
C GLY A 91 -13.27 7.77 -6.84
N GLY A 92 -13.81 7.84 -8.04
CA GLY A 92 -13.22 7.27 -9.26
C GLY A 92 -13.75 5.86 -9.55
N ASN A 93 -13.36 5.31 -10.70
CA ASN A 93 -13.80 3.99 -11.15
C ASN A 93 -12.59 3.06 -11.22
N TYR A 94 -12.24 2.47 -10.09
CA TYR A 94 -11.05 1.65 -9.96
C TYR A 94 -11.29 0.30 -9.29
N GLU A 95 -10.43 -0.64 -9.62
CA GLU A 95 -10.27 -1.93 -8.96
C GLU A 95 -8.89 -2.00 -8.31
N LEU A 96 -8.82 -2.53 -7.10
CA LEU A 96 -7.54 -2.66 -6.39
C LEU A 96 -6.76 -3.86 -6.90
N ALA A 97 -5.50 -3.64 -7.27
CA ALA A 97 -4.59 -4.72 -7.61
C ALA A 97 -4.38 -5.62 -6.38
N GLN A 98 -4.64 -6.91 -6.54
CA GLN A 98 -4.28 -7.90 -5.54
C GLN A 98 -2.76 -7.90 -5.33
N GLN A 99 -2.35 -7.92 -4.07
CA GLN A 99 -0.95 -8.02 -3.68
C GLN A 99 -0.65 -9.46 -3.28
N ARG A 100 0.45 -10.00 -3.82
CA ARG A 100 0.99 -11.29 -3.40
C ARG A 100 1.73 -11.11 -2.08
N LEU A 101 1.18 -11.68 -1.03
CA LEU A 101 1.77 -11.71 0.29
C LEU A 101 2.50 -13.02 0.53
N ARG A 102 3.55 -12.97 1.35
CA ARG A 102 4.28 -14.14 1.82
C ARG A 102 4.36 -14.14 3.34
N CYS A 103 3.93 -15.25 3.95
CA CYS A 103 3.94 -15.38 5.40
C CYS A 103 5.38 -15.51 5.91
N LYS A 104 5.78 -14.66 6.85
CA LYS A 104 7.10 -14.79 7.52
C LYS A 104 7.21 -16.03 8.41
N ARG A 105 6.09 -16.59 8.89
CA ARG A 105 6.06 -17.76 9.78
C ARG A 105 6.18 -19.08 9.01
N CYS A 106 5.36 -19.29 7.98
CA CYS A 106 5.30 -20.58 7.26
C CYS A 106 5.70 -20.50 5.78
N GLY A 107 6.02 -19.32 5.26
CA GLY A 107 6.36 -19.13 3.85
C GLY A 107 5.18 -19.22 2.87
N HIS A 108 3.95 -19.49 3.34
CA HIS A 108 2.77 -19.56 2.49
C HIS A 108 2.53 -18.25 1.76
N GLU A 109 2.21 -18.35 0.46
CA GLU A 109 1.94 -17.21 -0.41
C GLU A 109 0.47 -17.17 -0.79
N TRP A 110 -0.13 -15.98 -0.74
CA TRP A 110 -1.53 -15.78 -1.11
C TRP A 110 -1.75 -14.37 -1.68
N GLU A 111 -2.85 -14.19 -2.39
CA GLU A 111 -3.27 -12.90 -2.92
C GLU A 111 -4.26 -12.24 -1.97
N ALA A 112 -4.04 -10.97 -1.64
CA ALA A 112 -4.93 -10.18 -0.80
C ALA A 112 -5.08 -8.77 -1.35
N LEU A 113 -6.26 -8.18 -1.15
CA LEU A 113 -6.48 -6.77 -1.47
C LEU A 113 -5.69 -5.88 -0.50
N PRO A 114 -5.16 -4.71 -0.93
CA PRO A 114 -4.43 -3.79 -0.07
C PRO A 114 -5.19 -3.39 1.21
N ALA A 115 -6.52 -3.29 1.15
CA ALA A 115 -7.36 -3.00 2.31
C ALA A 115 -7.33 -4.12 3.38
N ALA A 116 -7.21 -5.38 2.96
CA ALA A 116 -7.02 -6.52 3.87
C ALA A 116 -5.63 -6.49 4.52
N ASN A 117 -4.64 -5.87 3.87
CA ASN A 117 -3.28 -5.74 4.40
C ASN A 117 -3.22 -4.70 5.53
N ALA A 118 -3.97 -3.60 5.39
CA ALA A 118 -4.08 -2.56 6.43
C ALA A 118 -4.76 -3.05 7.71
N SER A 119 -5.65 -4.04 7.59
CA SER A 119 -6.30 -4.72 8.73
C SER A 119 -5.47 -5.89 9.29
N GLY A 120 -4.22 -6.05 8.84
CA GLY A 120 -3.33 -7.11 9.32
C GLY A 120 -3.69 -8.47 8.74
N ALA A 121 -3.66 -8.60 7.42
CA ALA A 121 -3.93 -9.85 6.70
C ALA A 121 -3.25 -11.06 7.36
N GLU A 122 -4.03 -11.82 8.14
CA GLU A 122 -3.56 -13.03 8.79
C GLU A 122 -3.29 -14.09 7.73
N CYS A 123 -2.16 -14.81 7.85
CA CYS A 123 -1.87 -15.89 6.92
C CYS A 123 -2.97 -16.97 7.02
N PRO A 124 -3.70 -17.27 5.93
CA PRO A 124 -4.82 -18.22 5.95
C PRO A 124 -4.36 -19.64 6.34
N ALA A 125 -3.10 -19.98 6.08
CA ALA A 125 -2.49 -21.23 6.49
C ALA A 125 -2.10 -21.24 7.99
N CYS A 126 -1.53 -20.15 8.53
CA CYS A 126 -1.15 -20.08 9.95
C CYS A 126 -2.35 -19.93 10.88
N ARG A 127 -3.40 -19.22 10.44
CA ARG A 127 -4.64 -19.02 11.22
C ARG A 127 -5.33 -20.35 11.53
N ARG A 128 -5.16 -21.36 10.67
CA ARG A 128 -5.68 -22.72 10.87
C ARG A 128 -4.80 -23.60 11.76
N GLN A 129 -3.56 -23.19 12.05
CA GLN A 129 -2.65 -23.97 12.90
C GLN A 129 -2.88 -23.59 14.37
N LYS A 130 -3.27 -24.58 15.18
CA LYS A 130 -3.16 -24.48 16.64
C LYS A 130 -1.72 -24.03 17.00
N PRO A 131 -1.52 -23.22 18.05
CA PRO A 131 -0.17 -22.90 18.51
C PRO A 131 0.54 -24.22 18.81
N SER A 132 1.52 -24.56 17.98
CA SER A 132 2.44 -25.66 18.27
C SER A 132 3.26 -25.20 19.46
N ASP A 133 3.11 -25.93 20.57
CA ASP A 133 3.80 -25.75 21.83
C ASP A 133 5.29 -25.40 21.64
N GLY A 134 5.79 -24.53 22.50
CA GLY A 134 7.08 -23.87 22.37
C GLY A 134 8.21 -24.84 22.06
N GLY A 135 8.78 -24.72 20.86
CA GLY A 135 10.07 -25.30 20.55
C GLY A 135 11.11 -24.72 21.50
N LYS A 136 11.53 -25.54 22.48
CA LYS A 136 12.66 -25.26 23.38
C LYS A 136 13.85 -24.81 22.54
N GLY A 137 14.19 -23.52 22.62
CA GLY A 137 15.48 -23.04 22.16
C GLY A 137 16.60 -23.76 22.94
N PRO A 138 17.77 -23.99 22.33
CA PRO A 138 18.90 -24.53 23.06
C PRO A 138 19.33 -23.49 24.10
N GLY A 139 19.08 -23.77 25.38
CA GLY A 139 19.48 -22.92 26.49
C GLY A 139 21.01 -22.79 26.57
N PRO A 140 21.54 -21.64 26.97
CA PRO A 140 22.98 -21.47 27.13
C PRO A 140 23.43 -22.12 28.44
N GLY A 141 24.53 -22.87 28.41
CA GLY A 141 25.39 -23.05 29.58
C GLY A 141 25.65 -24.48 30.04
N LYS A 142 26.89 -24.92 29.83
CA LYS A 142 27.66 -25.57 30.91
C LYS A 142 29.08 -24.99 30.92
N PRO A 143 29.53 -24.35 32.01
CA PRO A 143 30.95 -24.13 32.23
C PRO A 143 31.60 -25.38 32.85
N TRP A 144 32.79 -25.66 32.33
CA TRP A 144 33.95 -26.34 32.92
C TRP A 144 33.80 -27.11 34.26
N ARG A 145 34.04 -28.43 34.22
CA ARG A 145 34.27 -29.22 35.43
C ARG A 145 35.73 -29.10 35.87
N GLY A 146 35.96 -28.36 36.96
CA GLY A 146 37.21 -28.43 37.73
C GLY A 146 37.36 -29.78 38.42
N ARG A 147 38.54 -30.38 38.30
CA ARG A 147 38.92 -31.68 38.88
C ARG A 147 39.74 -31.41 40.15
N GLY A 148 39.17 -31.67 41.30
CA GLY A 148 39.83 -31.78 42.61
C GLY A 148 38.87 -32.54 43.51
N GLY A 149 39.23 -33.50 44.34
CA GLY A 149 40.49 -34.09 44.76
C GLY A 149 40.07 -35.14 45.79
N HIS A 150 40.63 -36.33 45.76
CA HIS A 150 40.39 -37.35 46.78
C HIS A 150 41.72 -37.71 47.41
N GLY A 151 41.95 -37.15 48.60
CA GLY A 151 42.79 -37.78 49.62
C GLY A 151 41.91 -38.63 50.53
N ARG A 152 42.54 -39.70 51.04
CA ARG A 152 42.38 -40.41 52.33
C ARG A 152 43.03 -41.78 52.14
N ASP A 153 44.18 -41.97 52.77
CA ASP A 153 44.38 -42.70 54.04
C ASP A 153 44.53 -44.21 53.80
#